data_AF-A0A8S2YL88-F1
#
_entry.id   AF-A0A8S2YL88-F1
#
_cell.length_a   1.000
_cell.length_b   1.000
_cell.length_c   1.000
_cell.angle_alpha   90.00
_cell.angle_beta   90.00
_cell.angle_gamma   90.00
#
_symmetry.space_group_name_H-M   'P 1'
#
loop_
_entity.id
_entity.type
_entity.pdbx_description
1 polymer ?
#
loop_
_entity_poly.entity_id
_entity_poly.type
_entity_poly.pdbx_seq_one_letter_code
_entity_poly.pdbx_strand_id
1 'polypeptide(L)'
;KHLRKRSRIRVINYFIDAAYECFRLHNFNSMIGILGGLNMQPVRRLKRTWEKVQQEKFKKLEQYMDVSKNFLSYRIVLKAAIKEADKHNWAADKIVIPFTSIVLQDV
;
A
#
# COMPACT_ATOMS: atom_id res chain seq x y z
N LYS A 1 6.15 30.19 5.84
CA LYS A 1 6.79 28.91 6.25
C LYS A 1 5.81 27.82 6.73
N HIS A 2 4.73 28.14 7.44
CA HIS A 2 3.78 27.14 7.99
C HIS A 2 2.83 26.49 6.96
N LEU A 3 2.41 27.23 5.92
CA LEU A 3 1.51 26.73 4.87
C LEU A 3 2.09 25.52 4.14
N ARG A 4 3.37 25.59 3.73
CA ARG A 4 4.08 24.46 3.10
C ARG A 4 4.09 23.19 3.97
N LYS A 5 4.16 23.30 5.30
CA LYS A 5 4.12 22.13 6.20
C LYS A 5 2.73 21.49 6.24
N ARG A 6 1.65 22.29 6.32
CA ARG A 6 0.27 21.79 6.26
C ARG A 6 -0.02 21.10 4.94
N SER A 7 0.48 21.66 3.82
CA SER A 7 0.38 21.02 2.50
C SER A 7 1.03 19.64 2.47
N ARG A 8 2.23 19.46 3.05
CA ARG A 8 2.89 18.14 3.10
C ARG A 8 2.10 17.10 3.90
N ILE A 9 1.55 17.49 5.06
CA ILE A 9 0.74 16.57 5.87
C ILE A 9 -0.47 16.09 5.07
N ARG A 10 -1.17 17.03 4.40
CA ARG A 10 -2.33 16.71 3.57
C ARG A 10 -1.98 15.77 2.41
N VAL A 11 -0.86 16.02 1.72
CA VAL A 11 -0.41 15.17 0.62
C VAL A 11 -0.02 13.76 1.09
N ILE A 12 0.69 13.64 2.21
CA ILE A 12 1.04 12.32 2.75
C ILE A 12 -0.23 11.55 3.16
N ASN A 13 -1.16 12.18 3.88
CA ASN A 13 -2.44 11.55 4.22
C ASN A 13 -3.21 11.11 2.96
N TYR A 14 -3.25 11.96 1.93
CA TYR A 14 -3.88 11.61 0.66
C TYR A 14 -3.27 10.35 0.03
N PHE A 15 -1.94 10.23 0.00
CA PHE A 15 -1.29 9.03 -0.53
C PHE A 15 -1.50 7.79 0.36
N ILE A 16 -1.59 7.95 1.67
CA ILE A 16 -1.95 6.86 2.58
C ILE A 16 -3.36 6.35 2.29
N ASP A 17 -4.32 7.28 2.11
CA ASP A 17 -5.69 6.93 1.74
C ASP A 17 -5.73 6.28 0.35
N ALA A 18 -5.00 6.82 -0.63
CA ALA A 18 -4.90 6.22 -1.96
C ALA A 18 -4.30 4.79 -1.93
N ALA A 19 -3.26 4.56 -1.13
CA ALA A 19 -2.70 3.21 -0.96
C ALA A 19 -3.71 2.25 -0.33
N TYR A 20 -4.52 2.74 0.61
CA TYR A 20 -5.60 1.97 1.21
C TYR A 20 -6.70 1.64 0.20
N GLU A 21 -7.06 2.58 -0.69
CA GLU A 21 -7.98 2.31 -1.80
C GLU A 21 -7.43 1.28 -2.78
N CYS A 22 -6.14 1.38 -3.14
CA CYS A 22 -5.48 0.37 -3.96
C CYS A 22 -5.56 -1.02 -3.31
N PHE A 23 -5.39 -1.13 -1.99
CA PHE A 23 -5.59 -2.38 -1.26
C PHE A 23 -7.03 -2.90 -1.38
N ARG A 24 -8.04 -2.04 -1.17
CA ARG A 24 -9.47 -2.42 -1.28
C ARG A 24 -9.86 -2.89 -2.67
N LEU A 25 -9.25 -2.31 -3.70
CA LEU A 25 -9.45 -2.66 -5.11
C LEU A 25 -8.57 -3.83 -5.58
N HIS A 26 -7.91 -4.53 -4.65
CA HIS A 26 -6.97 -5.62 -4.95
C HIS A 26 -5.84 -5.22 -5.92
N ASN A 27 -5.50 -3.93 -5.97
CA ASN A 27 -4.38 -3.39 -6.72
C ASN A 27 -3.14 -3.28 -5.83
N PHE A 28 -2.50 -4.42 -5.59
CA PHE A 28 -1.34 -4.50 -4.72
C PHE A 28 -0.10 -3.83 -5.33
N ASN A 29 0.04 -3.84 -6.67
CA ASN A 29 1.16 -3.21 -7.34
C ASN A 29 1.23 -1.70 -7.06
N SER A 30 0.12 -0.98 -7.26
CA SER A 30 0.06 0.46 -6.98
C SER A 30 0.15 0.77 -5.49
N MET A 31 -0.48 -0.05 -4.63
CA MET A 31 -0.37 0.08 -3.17
C MET A 31 1.10 0.08 -2.75
N ILE A 32 1.88 -0.92 -3.21
CA ILE A 32 3.30 -1.07 -2.85
C ILE A 32 4.14 0.05 -3.42
N GLY A 33 3.87 0.49 -4.66
CA GLY A 33 4.55 1.64 -5.24
C GLY A 33 4.41 2.90 -4.38
N ILE A 34 3.20 3.15 -3.86
CA ILE A 34 2.95 4.28 -2.96
C ILE A 34 3.66 4.10 -1.61
N LEU A 35 3.54 2.92 -0.98
CA LEU A 35 4.22 2.63 0.28
C LEU A 35 5.73 2.78 0.15
N GLY A 36 6.31 2.23 -0.92
CA GLY A 36 7.72 2.33 -1.26
C GLY A 36 8.17 3.78 -1.39
N GLY A 37 7.44 4.60 -2.17
CA GLY A 37 7.72 6.03 -2.32
C GLY A 37 7.65 6.80 -1.00
N LEU A 38 6.66 6.52 -0.15
CA LEU A 38 6.53 7.16 1.17
C LEU A 38 7.64 6.72 2.15
N ASN A 39 8.15 5.49 2.01
CA ASN A 39 9.25 4.96 2.80
C ASN A 39 10.65 5.34 2.29
N MET A 40 10.77 5.94 1.09
CA MET A 40 12.05 6.46 0.63
C MET A 40 12.60 7.53 1.58
N GLN A 41 13.93 7.53 1.75
CA GLN A 41 14.63 8.40 2.70
C GLN A 41 14.27 9.90 2.59
N PRO A 42 14.09 10.50 1.40
CA PRO A 42 13.72 11.92 1.29
C PRO A 42 12.38 12.26 1.94
N VAL A 43 11.42 11.32 1.98
CA VAL A 43 10.07 11.48 2.55
C VAL A 43 10.05 11.05 4.01
N ARG A 44 10.61 9.87 4.33
CA ARG A 44 10.58 9.30 5.68
C ARG A 44 11.34 10.13 6.71
N ARG A 45 12.42 10.80 6.32
CA ARG A 45 13.22 11.67 7.21
C ARG A 45 12.48 12.90 7.75
N LEU A 46 11.30 13.23 7.22
CA LEU A 46 10.52 14.43 7.59
C LEU A 46 9.80 14.26 8.94
N LYS A 47 10.52 13.98 10.03
CA LYS A 47 9.98 13.61 11.36
C LYS A 47 8.81 14.48 11.83
N ARG A 48 8.98 15.81 11.83
CA ARG A 48 7.95 16.81 12.22
C ARG A 48 6.66 16.77 11.39
N THR A 49 6.70 16.20 10.18
CA THR A 49 5.51 15.98 9.35
C THR A 49 4.82 14.70 9.78
N TRP A 50 5.59 13.62 9.92
CA TRP A 50 5.10 12.30 10.29
C TRP A 50 4.46 12.26 11.68
N GLU A 51 4.96 13.07 12.62
CA GLU A 51 4.32 13.28 13.94
C GLU A 51 2.86 13.76 13.85
N LYS A 52 2.47 14.39 12.73
CA LYS A 52 1.12 14.94 12.51
C LYS A 52 0.31 14.19 11.44
N VAL A 53 0.90 13.18 10.82
CA VAL A 53 0.24 12.31 9.83
C VAL A 53 -0.47 11.20 10.58
N GLN A 54 -1.65 10.80 10.09
CA GLN A 54 -2.36 9.64 10.63
C GLN A 54 -1.69 8.37 10.10
N GLN A 55 -0.87 7.73 10.92
CA GLN A 55 -0.02 6.61 10.49
C GLN A 55 -0.66 5.23 10.64
N GLU A 56 -1.87 5.12 11.22
CA GLU A 56 -2.49 3.82 11.50
C GLU A 56 -2.72 2.99 10.24
N LYS A 57 -3.40 3.56 9.24
CA LYS A 57 -3.60 2.90 7.94
C LYS A 57 -2.28 2.54 7.28
N PHE A 58 -1.31 3.45 7.30
CA PHE A 58 0.02 3.23 6.72
C PHE A 58 0.72 2.03 7.36
N LYS A 59 0.79 1.98 8.70
CA LYS A 59 1.40 0.87 9.44
C LYS A 59 0.69 -0.46 9.18
N LYS A 60 -0.63 -0.46 9.09
CA LYS A 60 -1.40 -1.66 8.75
C LYS A 60 -1.05 -2.18 7.36
N LEU A 61 -0.94 -1.27 6.38
CA LEU A 61 -0.53 -1.65 5.02
C LEU A 61 0.93 -2.16 4.98
N GLU A 62 1.83 -1.60 5.78
CA GLU A 62 3.21 -2.10 5.91
C GLU A 62 3.26 -3.55 6.43
N GLN A 63 2.35 -3.96 7.32
CA GLN A 63 2.29 -5.34 7.83
C GLN A 63 1.97 -6.37 6.74
N TYR A 64 1.18 -5.99 5.73
CA TYR A 64 0.90 -6.87 4.59
C TYR A 64 2.12 -7.03 3.67
N MET A 65 3.10 -6.13 3.78
CA MET A 65 4.31 -6.10 2.97
C MET A 65 5.56 -6.53 3.75
N ASP A 66 5.37 -7.23 4.87
CA ASP A 66 6.48 -7.84 5.59
C ASP A 66 7.22 -8.83 4.69
N VAL A 67 8.52 -8.57 4.49
CA VAL A 67 9.42 -9.40 3.68
C VAL A 67 9.79 -10.70 4.37
N SER A 68 9.50 -10.83 5.67
CA SER A 68 9.77 -12.04 6.43
C SER A 68 9.08 -13.27 5.83
N LYS A 69 9.72 -14.43 5.97
CA LYS A 69 9.20 -15.72 5.49
C LYS A 69 8.80 -15.70 4.01
N ASN A 70 9.60 -15.04 3.16
CA ASN A 70 9.33 -14.89 1.72
C ASN A 70 7.96 -14.26 1.44
N PHE A 71 7.73 -13.08 2.04
CA PHE A 71 6.50 -12.30 1.85
C PHE A 71 5.21 -13.05 2.23
N LEU A 72 5.25 -13.83 3.33
CA LEU A 72 4.13 -14.70 3.72
C LEU A 72 2.82 -13.92 3.89
N SER A 73 2.86 -12.77 4.57
CA SER A 73 1.69 -11.91 4.80
C SER A 73 1.05 -11.47 3.48
N TYR A 74 1.88 -11.03 2.53
CA TYR A 74 1.43 -10.63 1.19
C TYR A 74 0.81 -11.82 0.45
N ARG A 75 1.46 -13.00 0.46
CA ARG A 75 0.96 -14.20 -0.23
C ARG A 75 -0.40 -14.65 0.33
N ILE A 76 -0.62 -14.55 1.64
CA ILE A 76 -1.92 -14.85 2.29
C ILE A 76 -2.99 -13.87 1.80
N VAL A 77 -2.70 -12.58 1.82
CA VAL A 77 -3.64 -11.54 1.36
C VAL A 77 -3.98 -11.69 -0.11
N LEU A 78 -2.98 -11.94 -0.96
CA LEU A 78 -3.19 -12.14 -2.40
C LEU A 78 -4.12 -13.34 -2.66
N LYS A 79 -3.91 -14.47 -1.98
CA LYS A 79 -4.79 -15.65 -2.08
C LYS A 79 -6.22 -15.33 -1.66
N ALA A 80 -6.39 -14.57 -0.58
CA ALA A 80 -7.70 -14.17 -0.11
C ALA A 80 -8.40 -13.24 -1.13
N ALA A 81 -7.68 -12.29 -1.71
CA ALA A 81 -8.20 -11.38 -2.72
C ALA A 81 -8.63 -12.09 -4.00
N ILE A 82 -7.85 -13.07 -4.48
CA ILE A 82 -8.22 -13.91 -5.64
C ILE A 82 -9.52 -14.67 -5.33
N LYS A 83 -9.61 -15.31 -4.16
CA LYS A 83 -10.82 -16.04 -3.75
C LYS A 83 -12.05 -15.12 -3.64
N GLU A 84 -11.87 -13.87 -3.22
CA GLU A 84 -12.95 -12.91 -3.12
C GLU A 84 -13.39 -12.41 -4.50
N ALA A 85 -12.42 -12.09 -5.38
CA ALA A 85 -12.65 -11.72 -6.76
C ALA A 85 -13.48 -12.79 -7.50
N ASP A 86 -13.17 -14.07 -7.31
CA ASP A 86 -13.88 -15.19 -7.95
C ASP A 86 -15.38 -15.27 -7.60
N LYS A 87 -15.81 -14.69 -6.47
CA LYS A 87 -17.23 -14.68 -6.07
C LYS A 87 -18.06 -13.65 -6.82
N HIS A 88 -17.43 -12.67 -7.46
CA HIS A 88 -18.14 -11.57 -8.11
C HIS A 88 -18.59 -11.99 -9.51
N ASN A 89 -19.77 -11.53 -9.93
CA ASN A 89 -20.29 -11.86 -11.27
C ASN A 89 -19.78 -10.90 -12.35
N TRP A 90 -19.47 -9.66 -11.98
CA TRP A 90 -19.02 -8.63 -12.91
C TRP A 90 -17.51 -8.70 -13.14
N ALA A 91 -17.08 -8.52 -14.39
CA ALA A 91 -15.68 -8.66 -14.77
C ALA A 91 -14.75 -7.65 -14.07
N ALA A 92 -15.21 -6.44 -13.77
CA ALA A 92 -14.37 -5.44 -13.11
C ALA A 92 -14.09 -5.79 -11.63
N ASP A 93 -15.01 -6.48 -10.96
CA ASP A 93 -14.87 -6.85 -9.55
C ASP A 93 -14.03 -8.13 -9.37
N LYS A 94 -13.70 -8.81 -10.48
CA LYS A 94 -12.79 -9.95 -10.53
C LYS A 94 -11.31 -9.54 -10.62
N ILE A 95 -11.01 -8.25 -10.82
CA ILE A 95 -9.65 -7.80 -11.11
C ILE A 95 -8.79 -7.86 -9.84
N VAL A 96 -7.64 -8.53 -9.94
CA VAL A 96 -6.57 -8.52 -8.94
C VAL A 96 -5.28 -8.18 -9.65
N ILE A 97 -4.58 -7.13 -9.18
CA ILE A 97 -3.29 -6.72 -9.74
C ILE A 97 -2.20 -7.09 -8.73
N PRO A 98 -1.49 -8.22 -8.93
CA PRO A 98 -0.43 -8.65 -8.04
C PRO A 98 0.78 -7.73 -8.14
N PHE A 99 1.61 -7.73 -7.09
CA PHE A 99 2.94 -7.15 -7.14
C PHE A 99 3.86 -7.98 -8.02
N THR A 100 4.22 -7.43 -9.17
CA THR A 100 4.93 -8.14 -10.24
C THR A 100 6.34 -8.56 -9.83
N SER A 101 7.03 -7.80 -8.96
CA SER A 101 8.40 -8.13 -8.55
C SER A 101 8.51 -9.43 -7.73
N ILE A 102 7.50 -9.79 -6.93
CA ILE A 102 7.51 -11.07 -6.20
C ILE A 102 7.18 -12.22 -7.15
N VAL A 103 6.24 -12.02 -8.07
CA VAL A 103 5.89 -13.04 -9.07
C VAL A 103 7.11 -13.41 -9.92
N LEU A 104 7.93 -12.43 -10.30
CA LEU A 104 9.16 -12.64 -11.06
C LEU A 104 10.31 -13.27 -10.25
N GLN A 105 10.27 -13.24 -8.92
CA GLN A 105 11.27 -13.92 -8.07
C GLN A 105 11.04 -15.43 -7.98
N ASP A 106 9.82 -15.89 -8.28
CA ASP A 106 9.43 -17.30 -8.21
C ASP A 106 9.56 -18.03 -9.57
N VAL A 107 10.02 -17.34 -10.63
CA VAL A 107 10.24 -17.85 -12.00
C VAL A 107 11.73 -18.04 -12.24
#